data_AF-A0A832LY06-F1
#
_entry.id   AF-A0A832LY06-F1
#
_cell.length_a   1.000
_cell.length_b   1.000
_cell.length_c   1.000
_cell.angle_alpha   90.00
_cell.angle_beta   90.00
_cell.angle_gamma   90.00
#
_symmetry.space_group_name_H-M   'P 1'
#
loop_
_entity.id
_entity.type
_entity.pdbx_description
1 polymer ?
#
loop_
_entity_poly.entity_id
_entity_poly.type
_entity_poly.pdbx_seq_one_letter_code
_entity_poly.pdbx_strand_id
1 'polypeptide(L)'
;MGKLLNRVIVVLLLLSPAVLTAQPSLYNYYYKLVPSPAVYNLNHIIGQITVGDNGTVLRTTDGGFTFSQIQNIPVYNYNAIGSLVSGASNLYITIVGDYGKIIYSINPIYQFTEQVSPVSVNLNGVNIRIYSPLAVRVAVGDNGTVIRSTASSGFNWSNWEVVNSGVTEKLNQVSLSFLFGLIAGNNGMILRTTNKGENWTVVNSGVTN
;
A
#
# COMPACT_ATOMS: atom_id res chain seq x y z
N MET A 1 -12.75 -29.95 -9.18
CA MET A 1 -12.90 -28.52 -9.53
C MET A 1 -12.67 -27.69 -8.29
N GLY A 2 -11.45 -27.18 -8.10
CA GLY A 2 -11.04 -26.44 -6.91
C GLY A 2 -11.53 -24.99 -6.96
N LYS A 3 -12.12 -24.51 -5.86
CA LYS A 3 -12.46 -23.09 -5.67
C LYS A 3 -11.17 -22.31 -5.43
N LEU A 4 -10.82 -21.41 -6.33
CA LEU A 4 -9.80 -20.38 -6.11
C LEU A 4 -10.31 -19.43 -5.02
N LEU A 5 -9.69 -19.51 -3.84
CA LEU A 5 -9.84 -18.52 -2.78
C LEU A 5 -9.05 -17.27 -3.19
N ASN A 6 -9.73 -16.31 -3.81
CA ASN A 6 -9.15 -14.98 -4.02
C ASN A 6 -8.84 -14.38 -2.65
N ARG A 7 -7.59 -14.01 -2.39
CA ARG A 7 -7.18 -13.43 -1.10
C ARG A 7 -7.41 -11.91 -1.14
N VAL A 8 -8.32 -11.41 -0.32
CA VAL A 8 -8.48 -9.98 -0.04
C VAL A 8 -8.03 -9.75 1.41
N ILE A 9 -6.93 -9.02 1.63
CA ILE A 9 -6.38 -8.77 2.98
C ILE A 9 -6.84 -7.39 3.48
N VAL A 10 -7.41 -7.41 4.69
CA VAL A 10 -8.21 -6.31 5.22
C VAL A 10 -7.83 -6.28 6.76
N VAL A 11 -7.25 -5.19 7.33
CA VAL A 11 -7.00 -4.94 8.81
C VAL A 11 -7.92 -3.87 9.51
N LEU A 12 -8.67 -4.22 10.60
CA LEU A 12 -9.54 -3.33 11.44
C LEU A 12 -8.76 -2.79 12.62
N LEU A 13 -8.96 -1.52 12.95
CA LEU A 13 -8.74 -1.00 14.29
C LEU A 13 -10.08 -1.01 15.05
N LEU A 14 -10.16 -1.79 16.13
CA LEU A 14 -11.28 -1.81 17.07
C LEU A 14 -11.15 -0.62 18.04
N LEU A 15 -12.17 0.24 18.12
CA LEU A 15 -12.34 1.16 19.25
C LEU A 15 -13.34 0.56 20.23
N SER A 16 -13.07 0.71 21.54
CA SER A 16 -13.86 0.11 22.62
C SER A 16 -15.21 0.82 22.84
N PRO A 17 -16.21 0.14 23.44
CA PRO A 17 -17.56 0.68 23.65
C PRO A 17 -17.64 1.99 24.44
N ALA A 18 -16.61 2.31 25.23
CA ALA A 18 -16.54 3.54 26.03
C ALA A 18 -16.34 4.81 25.18
N VAL A 19 -15.82 4.69 23.95
CA VAL A 19 -15.71 5.82 23.01
C VAL A 19 -17.07 6.16 22.38
N LEU A 20 -18.01 5.20 22.36
CA LEU A 20 -19.30 5.29 21.69
C LEU A 20 -20.30 6.25 22.37
N THR A 21 -20.12 6.55 23.65
CA THR A 21 -21.09 7.29 24.47
C THR A 21 -20.78 8.79 24.64
N ALA A 22 -19.60 9.27 24.22
CA ALA A 22 -19.11 10.60 24.60
C ALA A 22 -19.39 11.74 23.60
N GLN A 23 -19.77 11.48 22.34
CA GLN A 23 -19.99 12.53 21.32
C GLN A 23 -21.10 12.16 20.29
N PRO A 24 -22.39 12.35 20.61
CA PRO A 24 -23.51 11.96 19.73
C PRO A 24 -23.63 12.79 18.43
N SER A 25 -23.05 14.00 18.38
CA SER A 25 -23.14 14.90 17.21
C SER A 25 -22.22 14.54 16.05
N LEU A 26 -21.30 13.58 16.23
CA LEU A 26 -20.44 13.02 15.18
C LEU A 26 -21.11 11.86 14.42
N TYR A 27 -22.34 11.46 14.79
CA TYR A 27 -22.93 10.17 14.41
C TYR A 27 -23.77 10.17 13.13
N ASN A 28 -24.00 11.32 12.50
CA ASN A 28 -24.90 11.43 11.34
C ASN A 28 -24.28 11.06 9.98
N TYR A 29 -23.03 10.57 9.92
CA TYR A 29 -22.38 10.31 8.63
C TYR A 29 -22.03 8.86 8.31
N TYR A 30 -22.15 7.93 9.26
CA TYR A 30 -21.87 6.51 9.05
C TYR A 30 -22.83 5.82 10.02
N TYR A 31 -23.69 4.85 9.70
CA TYR A 31 -23.47 3.59 9.03
C TYR A 31 -24.84 3.06 8.56
N LYS A 32 -24.96 2.54 7.33
CA LYS A 32 -26.01 1.56 6.99
C LYS A 32 -25.33 0.20 6.96
N LEU A 33 -25.69 -0.66 7.89
CA LEU A 33 -25.21 -2.03 8.00
C LEU A 33 -25.58 -2.79 6.73
N VAL A 34 -24.59 -3.31 6.00
CA VAL A 34 -24.79 -4.35 4.98
C VAL A 34 -23.88 -5.52 5.36
N PRO A 35 -24.42 -6.74 5.55
CA PRO A 35 -23.65 -7.90 5.93
C PRO A 35 -22.89 -8.45 4.72
N SER A 36 -21.56 -8.31 4.71
CA SER A 36 -20.66 -9.05 3.82
C SER A 36 -19.22 -9.02 4.39
N PRO A 37 -18.49 -10.14 4.44
CA PRO A 37 -17.24 -10.22 5.20
C PRO A 37 -16.06 -9.73 4.36
N ALA A 38 -15.80 -8.41 4.34
CA ALA A 38 -14.47 -7.78 4.14
C ALA A 38 -14.61 -6.25 3.93
N VAL A 39 -14.19 -5.42 4.90
CA VAL A 39 -14.13 -3.95 4.76
C VAL A 39 -12.89 -3.35 5.45
N TYR A 40 -12.04 -2.62 4.70
CA TYR A 40 -11.17 -1.46 5.08
C TYR A 40 -10.87 -0.67 3.80
N ASN A 41 -10.54 0.63 3.80
CA ASN A 41 -10.14 1.56 4.86
C ASN A 41 -10.79 2.92 4.54
N LEU A 42 -11.70 3.40 5.38
CA LEU A 42 -12.32 4.73 5.27
C LEU A 42 -11.61 5.64 6.27
N ASN A 43 -10.61 6.41 5.82
CA ASN A 43 -10.20 7.71 6.39
C ASN A 43 -8.96 8.28 5.69
N HIS A 44 -9.10 8.51 4.38
CA HIS A 44 -8.48 9.60 3.65
C HIS A 44 -9.33 9.71 2.37
N ILE A 45 -9.36 10.85 1.69
CA ILE A 45 -10.06 11.06 0.39
C ILE A 45 -9.56 10.11 -0.74
N ILE A 46 -8.79 9.07 -0.40
CA ILE A 46 -7.95 8.22 -1.24
C ILE A 46 -8.44 6.74 -1.26
N GLY A 47 -9.49 6.39 -0.52
CA GLY A 47 -10.11 5.04 -0.52
C GLY A 47 -10.96 4.72 -1.76
N GLN A 48 -10.50 5.10 -2.97
CA GLN A 48 -11.24 4.85 -4.21
C GLN A 48 -10.83 3.57 -4.91
N ILE A 49 -9.66 2.99 -4.62
CA ILE A 49 -9.13 1.82 -5.34
C ILE A 49 -8.90 0.64 -4.40
N THR A 50 -9.26 -0.55 -4.86
CA THR A 50 -8.84 -1.83 -4.25
C THR A 50 -8.19 -2.73 -5.30
N VAL A 51 -7.31 -3.62 -4.87
CA VAL A 51 -6.52 -4.50 -5.74
C VAL A 51 -6.61 -5.95 -5.26
N GLY A 52 -6.34 -6.91 -6.15
CA GLY A 52 -6.29 -8.32 -5.81
C GLY A 52 -5.84 -9.21 -6.96
N ASP A 53 -6.24 -10.47 -6.89
CA ASP A 53 -5.80 -11.53 -7.80
C ASP A 53 -6.29 -11.35 -9.24
N ASN A 54 -5.62 -11.99 -10.20
CA ASN A 54 -6.03 -12.07 -11.61
C ASN A 54 -6.29 -10.71 -12.30
N GLY A 55 -5.46 -9.70 -12.01
CA GLY A 55 -5.58 -8.37 -12.61
C GLY A 55 -6.67 -7.50 -11.98
N THR A 56 -7.18 -7.87 -10.80
CA THR A 56 -8.25 -7.12 -10.13
C THR A 56 -7.74 -5.77 -9.67
N VAL A 57 -8.24 -4.70 -10.29
CA VAL A 57 -8.13 -3.32 -9.81
C VAL A 57 -9.51 -2.67 -9.95
N LEU A 58 -10.13 -2.36 -8.84
CA LEU A 58 -11.50 -1.83 -8.80
C LEU A 58 -11.53 -0.41 -8.28
N ARG A 59 -12.45 0.40 -8.80
CA ARG A 59 -12.70 1.77 -8.37
C ARG A 59 -14.11 1.97 -7.84
N THR A 60 -14.23 2.68 -6.73
CA THR A 60 -15.49 3.26 -6.25
C THR A 60 -15.53 4.78 -6.46
N THR A 61 -16.73 5.31 -6.73
CA THR A 61 -17.02 6.74 -6.76
C THR A 61 -18.07 7.15 -5.74
N ASP A 62 -18.57 6.21 -4.95
CA ASP A 62 -19.67 6.38 -4.00
C ASP A 62 -19.24 6.04 -2.56
N GLY A 63 -17.94 6.06 -2.26
CA GLY A 63 -17.45 5.77 -0.91
C GLY A 63 -17.45 4.28 -0.56
N GLY A 64 -17.45 3.41 -1.58
CA GLY A 64 -17.31 1.96 -1.42
C GLY A 64 -18.62 1.19 -1.45
N PHE A 65 -19.74 1.80 -1.85
CA PHE A 65 -21.01 1.06 -2.04
C PHE A 65 -20.99 0.24 -3.32
N THR A 66 -20.40 0.77 -4.40
CA THR A 66 -20.23 0.07 -5.67
C THR A 66 -18.81 0.19 -6.19
N PHE A 67 -18.41 -0.81 -6.98
CA PHE A 67 -17.09 -0.94 -7.55
C PHE A 67 -17.18 -1.25 -9.04
N SER A 68 -16.32 -0.60 -9.82
CA SER A 68 -16.16 -0.80 -11.26
C SER A 68 -14.74 -1.23 -11.56
N GLN A 69 -14.56 -2.20 -12.47
CA GLN A 69 -13.23 -2.66 -12.84
C GLN A 69 -12.53 -1.65 -13.75
N ILE A 70 -11.29 -1.31 -13.40
CA ILE A 70 -10.40 -0.55 -14.26
C ILE A 70 -9.92 -1.46 -15.38
N GLN A 71 -10.03 -0.98 -16.62
CA GLN A 71 -9.71 -1.74 -17.82
C GLN A 71 -8.22 -1.67 -18.17
N ASN A 72 -7.77 -2.58 -19.03
CA ASN A 72 -6.39 -2.65 -19.54
C ASN A 72 -5.32 -2.86 -18.46
N ILE A 73 -5.68 -3.55 -17.38
CA ILE A 73 -4.75 -3.93 -16.32
C ILE A 73 -4.10 -5.27 -16.69
N PRO A 74 -2.76 -5.40 -16.63
CA PRO A 74 -2.08 -6.67 -16.82
C PRO A 74 -2.57 -7.74 -15.83
N VAL A 75 -2.70 -8.99 -16.28
CA VAL A 75 -3.22 -10.07 -15.44
C VAL A 75 -2.11 -10.62 -14.54
N TYR A 76 -2.07 -10.13 -13.30
CA TYR A 76 -1.19 -10.57 -12.21
C TYR A 76 -1.93 -10.52 -10.87
N ASN A 77 -1.39 -11.15 -9.84
CA ASN A 77 -1.90 -10.93 -8.48
C ASN A 77 -1.25 -9.68 -7.89
N TYR A 78 -2.08 -8.77 -7.40
CA TYR A 78 -1.65 -7.53 -6.78
C TYR A 78 -1.84 -7.61 -5.26
N ASN A 79 -0.76 -7.38 -4.52
CA ASN A 79 -0.69 -7.62 -3.08
C ASN A 79 -0.86 -6.34 -2.26
N ALA A 80 -0.47 -5.18 -2.82
CA ALA A 80 -0.57 -3.91 -2.10
C ALA A 80 -0.71 -2.70 -3.03
N ILE A 81 -1.29 -1.64 -2.47
CA ILE A 81 -1.48 -0.35 -3.12
C ILE A 81 -0.99 0.77 -2.20
N GLY A 82 -0.25 1.72 -2.78
CA GLY A 82 0.20 2.94 -2.15
C GLY A 82 -0.26 4.13 -2.99
N SER A 83 -0.80 5.16 -2.34
CA SER A 83 -1.42 6.29 -3.02
C SER A 83 -1.12 7.61 -2.34
N LEU A 84 -1.02 8.67 -3.13
CA LEU A 84 -0.65 10.00 -2.70
C LEU A 84 -1.35 11.06 -3.57
N VAL A 85 -1.94 12.06 -2.93
CA VAL A 85 -2.46 13.25 -3.61
C VAL A 85 -1.47 14.40 -3.46
N SER A 86 -1.20 15.14 -4.54
CA SER A 86 -0.38 16.35 -4.51
C SER A 86 -1.05 17.48 -5.29
N GLY A 87 -1.35 18.59 -4.63
CA GLY A 87 -2.12 19.68 -5.22
C GLY A 87 -3.55 19.24 -5.57
N ALA A 88 -4.25 20.06 -6.36
CA ALA A 88 -5.66 19.85 -6.68
C ALA A 88 -5.92 18.75 -7.72
N SER A 89 -4.90 18.29 -8.46
CA SER A 89 -5.12 17.43 -9.64
C SER A 89 -4.16 16.26 -9.79
N ASN A 90 -3.12 16.12 -8.96
CA ASN A 90 -2.21 14.98 -9.10
C ASN A 90 -2.56 13.88 -8.11
N LEU A 91 -2.82 12.70 -8.65
CA LEU A 91 -3.02 11.47 -7.90
C LEU A 91 -1.98 10.45 -8.35
N TYR A 92 -1.09 10.10 -7.43
CA TYR A 92 -0.06 9.09 -7.64
C TYR A 92 -0.52 7.80 -6.99
N ILE A 93 -0.52 6.72 -7.75
CA ILE A 93 -0.85 5.37 -7.28
C ILE A 93 0.28 4.45 -7.71
N THR A 94 0.70 3.58 -6.82
CA THR A 94 1.63 2.49 -7.10
C THR A 94 1.02 1.22 -6.56
N ILE A 95 0.93 0.20 -7.40
CA ILE A 95 0.43 -1.13 -7.04
C ILE A 95 1.58 -2.10 -7.26
N VAL A 96 1.79 -3.00 -6.30
CA VAL A 96 2.82 -4.02 -6.35
C VAL A 96 2.20 -5.41 -6.18
N GLY A 97 2.86 -6.42 -6.72
CA GLY A 97 2.31 -7.77 -6.75
C GLY A 97 3.36 -8.87 -6.91
N ASP A 98 2.87 -10.02 -7.37
CA ASP A 98 3.69 -11.21 -7.57
C ASP A 98 4.78 -11.01 -8.62
N TYR A 99 5.86 -11.76 -8.50
CA TYR A 99 7.01 -11.73 -9.43
C TYR A 99 7.62 -10.34 -9.64
N GLY A 100 7.56 -9.48 -8.62
CA GLY A 100 8.07 -8.11 -8.68
C GLY A 100 7.24 -7.19 -9.55
N LYS A 101 5.97 -7.52 -9.84
CA LYS A 101 5.13 -6.66 -10.69
C LYS A 101 4.91 -5.30 -10.02
N ILE A 102 5.09 -4.23 -10.79
CA ILE A 102 4.81 -2.85 -10.40
C ILE A 102 4.00 -2.19 -11.51
N ILE A 103 2.84 -1.64 -11.17
CA ILE A 103 2.09 -0.73 -12.04
C ILE A 103 1.84 0.58 -11.30
N TYR A 104 1.75 1.68 -12.03
CA TYR A 104 1.52 2.99 -11.42
C TYR A 104 0.63 3.89 -12.28
N SER A 105 -0.03 4.83 -11.63
CA SER A 105 -0.75 5.95 -12.25
C SER A 105 -0.27 7.26 -11.64
N ILE A 106 -0.22 8.33 -12.43
CA ILE A 106 0.15 9.69 -12.00
C ILE A 106 -0.97 10.70 -12.21
N ASN A 107 -2.14 10.25 -12.63
CA ASN A 107 -3.26 11.10 -13.03
C ASN A 107 -4.58 10.64 -12.38
N PRO A 108 -5.55 11.56 -12.24
CA PRO A 108 -6.84 11.25 -11.63
C PRO A 108 -7.78 10.47 -12.56
N ILE A 109 -7.35 10.17 -13.79
CA ILE A 109 -8.11 9.33 -14.74
C ILE A 109 -7.79 7.84 -14.59
N TYR A 110 -6.90 7.48 -13.65
CA TYR A 110 -6.59 6.09 -13.28
C TYR A 110 -6.04 5.22 -14.42
N GLN A 111 -5.24 5.82 -15.29
CA GLN A 111 -4.53 5.07 -16.33
C GLN A 111 -3.24 4.48 -15.75
N PHE A 112 -3.12 3.16 -15.75
CA PHE A 112 -1.96 2.45 -15.21
C PHE A 112 -0.92 2.14 -16.29
N THR A 113 0.34 2.30 -15.93
CA THR A 113 1.51 1.92 -16.74
C THR A 113 2.34 0.92 -15.95
N GLU A 114 2.85 -0.12 -16.63
CA GLU A 114 3.78 -1.06 -16.02
C GLU A 114 5.17 -0.42 -15.87
N GLN A 115 5.82 -0.69 -14.74
CA GLN A 115 7.17 -0.24 -14.46
C GLN A 115 8.10 -1.42 -14.25
N VAL A 116 9.32 -1.33 -14.79
CA VAL A 116 10.38 -2.33 -14.59
C VAL A 116 10.77 -2.38 -13.11
N SER A 117 10.78 -3.59 -12.57
CA SER A 117 11.26 -3.88 -11.22
C SER A 117 12.69 -4.45 -11.27
N PRO A 118 13.56 -4.09 -10.31
CA PRO A 118 14.89 -4.68 -10.18
C PRO A 118 14.86 -6.06 -9.52
N VAL A 119 13.69 -6.53 -9.09
CA VAL A 119 13.49 -7.80 -8.40
C VAL A 119 12.38 -8.63 -9.04
N SER A 120 12.46 -9.96 -8.87
CA SER A 120 11.47 -10.93 -9.36
C SER A 120 10.76 -11.69 -8.22
N VAL A 121 10.94 -11.27 -6.97
CA VAL A 121 10.23 -11.84 -5.80
C VAL A 121 8.89 -11.13 -5.61
N ASN A 122 7.97 -11.73 -4.84
CA ASN A 122 6.70 -11.07 -4.54
C ASN A 122 6.94 -9.82 -3.70
N LEU A 123 6.31 -8.72 -4.11
CA LEU A 123 6.21 -7.51 -3.31
C LEU A 123 4.89 -7.56 -2.55
N ASN A 124 4.94 -7.42 -1.23
CA ASN A 124 3.82 -7.61 -0.31
C ASN A 124 3.27 -6.28 0.22
N GLY A 125 4.07 -5.22 0.23
CA GLY A 125 3.68 -3.92 0.76
C GLY A 125 4.31 -2.78 -0.03
N VAL A 126 3.61 -1.65 -0.14
CA VAL A 126 4.14 -0.44 -0.78
C VAL A 126 3.60 0.81 -0.09
N ASN A 127 4.45 1.84 0.02
CA ASN A 127 4.06 3.15 0.49
C ASN A 127 4.70 4.24 -0.37
N ILE A 128 4.01 5.37 -0.48
CA ILE A 128 4.45 6.55 -1.21
C ILE A 128 4.34 7.78 -0.31
N ARG A 129 5.36 8.63 -0.30
CA ARG A 129 5.38 9.85 0.52
C ARG A 129 6.04 11.02 -0.20
N ILE A 130 5.48 12.22 0.00
CA ILE A 130 6.07 13.49 -0.47
C ILE A 130 7.18 13.94 0.47
N TYR A 131 8.30 14.27 -0.15
CA TYR A 131 9.47 14.93 0.41
C TYR A 131 9.82 16.12 -0.49
N SER A 132 9.00 17.19 -0.41
CA SER A 132 9.07 18.33 -1.33
C SER A 132 10.52 18.78 -1.59
N PRO A 133 10.93 18.90 -2.87
CA PRO A 133 10.10 18.88 -4.09
C PRO A 133 9.87 17.48 -4.68
N LEU A 134 10.31 16.42 -4.01
CA LEU A 134 10.30 15.04 -4.50
C LEU A 134 9.19 14.23 -3.82
N ALA A 135 8.98 13.01 -4.30
CA ALA A 135 8.33 11.96 -3.52
C ALA A 135 9.22 10.71 -3.56
N VAL A 136 8.97 9.79 -2.64
CA VAL A 136 9.66 8.50 -2.58
C VAL A 136 8.61 7.42 -2.45
N ARG A 137 8.85 6.32 -3.15
CA ARG A 137 8.11 5.07 -3.02
C ARG A 137 9.04 4.03 -2.41
N VAL A 138 8.53 3.25 -1.49
CA VAL A 138 9.21 2.09 -0.95
C VAL A 138 8.26 0.91 -1.07
N ALA A 139 8.76 -0.20 -1.61
CA ALA A 139 8.05 -1.48 -1.61
C ALA A 139 8.89 -2.54 -0.91
N VAL A 140 8.20 -3.49 -0.28
CA VAL A 140 8.80 -4.55 0.52
C VAL A 140 8.23 -5.90 0.12
N GLY A 141 9.01 -6.96 0.26
CA GLY A 141 8.67 -8.26 -0.30
C GLY A 141 9.27 -9.46 0.42
N ASP A 142 9.20 -10.59 -0.24
CA ASP A 142 9.79 -11.85 0.22
C ASP A 142 11.33 -11.75 0.29
N ASN A 143 11.97 -12.65 1.03
CA ASN A 143 13.44 -12.72 1.20
C ASN A 143 14.08 -11.41 1.70
N GLY A 144 13.42 -10.69 2.63
CA GLY A 144 13.93 -9.43 3.15
C GLY A 144 13.96 -8.27 2.14
N THR A 145 13.26 -8.40 1.00
CA THR A 145 13.39 -7.45 -0.10
C THR A 145 12.85 -6.08 0.26
N VAL A 146 13.66 -5.05 0.04
CA VAL A 146 13.25 -3.64 0.07
C VAL A 146 13.70 -3.00 -1.24
N ILE A 147 12.77 -2.37 -1.95
CA ILE A 147 13.08 -1.54 -3.11
C ILE A 147 12.60 -0.11 -2.88
N ARG A 148 13.36 0.86 -3.38
CA ARG A 148 13.08 2.28 -3.24
C ARG A 148 13.16 2.99 -4.59
N SER A 149 12.33 3.98 -4.83
CA SER A 149 12.44 4.80 -6.03
C SER A 149 13.64 5.74 -5.96
N THR A 150 14.45 5.82 -7.02
CA THR A 150 15.54 6.81 -7.13
C THR A 150 14.97 8.11 -7.68
N ALA A 151 14.99 9.20 -6.91
CA ALA A 151 14.44 10.47 -7.35
C ALA A 151 15.51 11.28 -8.10
N SER A 152 15.52 11.19 -9.44
CA SER A 152 16.45 11.97 -10.27
C SER A 152 15.85 13.29 -10.79
N SER A 153 14.52 13.48 -10.76
CA SER A 153 13.88 14.79 -11.00
C SER A 153 12.38 14.79 -10.64
N GLY A 154 11.98 15.44 -9.55
CA GLY A 154 10.57 15.63 -9.22
C GLY A 154 9.77 14.32 -9.10
N PHE A 155 8.57 14.30 -9.70
CA PHE A 155 7.70 13.12 -9.82
C PHE A 155 8.07 12.23 -11.03
N ASN A 156 9.31 12.30 -11.55
CA ASN A 156 9.77 11.34 -12.56
C ASN A 156 10.19 10.04 -11.88
N TRP A 157 9.35 9.04 -12.07
CA TRP A 157 9.33 7.78 -11.34
C TRP A 157 10.08 6.64 -12.02
N SER A 158 11.04 6.92 -12.91
CA SER A 158 11.50 5.90 -13.87
C SER A 158 12.20 4.70 -13.24
N ASN A 159 12.88 4.84 -12.10
CA ASN A 159 13.79 3.82 -11.60
C ASN A 159 13.52 3.42 -10.13
N TRP A 160 13.75 2.14 -9.85
CA TRP A 160 13.79 1.54 -8.51
C TRP A 160 15.19 0.96 -8.27
N GLU A 161 15.65 1.05 -7.03
CA GLU A 161 16.87 0.42 -6.55
C GLU A 161 16.57 -0.57 -5.43
N VAL A 162 17.39 -1.61 -5.30
CA VAL A 162 17.36 -2.51 -4.15
C VAL A 162 18.08 -1.84 -2.98
N VAL A 163 17.42 -1.78 -1.83
CA VAL A 163 18.00 -1.29 -0.58
C VAL A 163 18.30 -2.50 0.30
N ASN A 164 19.55 -2.62 0.76
CA ASN A 164 19.92 -3.69 1.67
C ASN A 164 19.19 -3.51 3.02
N SER A 165 18.34 -4.48 3.37
CA SER A 165 17.59 -4.51 4.62
C SER A 165 18.35 -5.18 5.77
N GLY A 166 19.39 -5.97 5.44
CA GLY A 166 20.14 -6.77 6.41
C GLY A 166 19.40 -7.99 6.95
N VAL A 167 18.26 -8.35 6.37
CA VAL A 167 17.38 -9.42 6.85
C VAL A 167 16.93 -10.34 5.71
N THR A 168 16.40 -11.51 6.03
CA THR A 168 15.90 -12.49 5.03
C THR A 168 14.43 -12.85 5.22
N GLU A 169 13.86 -12.41 6.34
CA GLU A 169 12.48 -12.60 6.72
C GLU A 169 11.57 -11.93 5.68
N LYS A 170 10.41 -12.56 5.42
CA LYS A 170 9.38 -11.97 4.58
C LYS A 170 8.93 -10.65 5.21
N LEU A 171 8.99 -9.58 4.43
CA LEU A 171 8.51 -8.25 4.80
C LEU A 171 7.10 -8.07 4.23
N ASN A 172 6.16 -7.67 5.09
CA ASN A 172 4.72 -7.67 4.78
C ASN A 172 4.19 -6.27 4.48
N GLN A 173 4.64 -5.26 5.21
CA GLN A 173 4.11 -3.90 5.08
C GLN A 173 5.17 -2.85 5.38
N VAL A 174 5.05 -1.71 4.72
CA VAL A 174 5.88 -0.52 4.96
C VAL A 174 5.00 0.70 5.17
N SER A 175 5.43 1.59 6.07
CA SER A 175 4.81 2.89 6.31
C SER A 175 5.90 3.95 6.41
N LEU A 176 5.75 5.07 5.71
CA LEU A 176 6.66 6.20 5.76
C LEU A 176 5.96 7.42 6.33
N SER A 177 6.67 8.15 7.19
CA SER A 177 6.23 9.42 7.75
C SER A 177 7.41 10.35 7.97
N PHE A 178 7.45 11.45 7.22
CA PHE A 178 8.59 12.37 7.23
C PHE A 178 9.91 11.59 7.06
N LEU A 179 10.96 11.91 7.79
CA LEU A 179 12.24 11.18 7.71
C LEU A 179 12.14 9.71 8.16
N PHE A 180 11.08 9.34 8.86
CA PHE A 180 10.94 8.04 9.49
C PHE A 180 10.12 7.07 8.66
N GLY A 181 10.26 5.79 8.98
CA GLY A 181 9.41 4.75 8.46
C GLY A 181 9.61 3.46 9.22
N LEU A 182 8.63 2.58 9.11
CA LEU A 182 8.64 1.25 9.70
C LEU A 182 8.33 0.21 8.63
N ILE A 183 9.01 -0.92 8.72
CA ILE A 183 8.66 -2.14 8.00
C ILE A 183 8.33 -3.19 9.04
N ALA A 184 7.24 -3.92 8.81
CA ALA A 184 6.89 -5.11 9.59
C ALA A 184 6.98 -6.35 8.70
N GLY A 185 7.56 -7.42 9.26
CA GLY A 185 7.74 -8.71 8.62
C GLY A 185 7.34 -9.88 9.53
N ASN A 186 7.64 -11.09 9.07
CA ASN A 186 7.38 -12.31 9.83
C ASN A 186 8.27 -12.39 11.10
N ASN A 187 7.90 -13.28 12.03
CA ASN A 187 8.64 -13.59 13.25
C ASN A 187 8.93 -12.36 14.12
N GLY A 188 8.02 -11.37 14.10
CA GLY A 188 8.16 -10.12 14.84
C GLY A 188 9.24 -9.18 14.29
N MET A 189 9.69 -9.39 13.04
CA MET A 189 10.68 -8.54 12.39
C MET A 189 10.14 -7.11 12.23
N ILE A 190 10.86 -6.13 12.79
CA ILE A 190 10.59 -4.71 12.63
C ILE A 190 11.87 -4.02 12.16
N LEU A 191 11.78 -3.24 11.09
CA LEU A 191 12.85 -2.37 10.64
C LEU A 191 12.41 -0.92 10.73
N ARG A 192 13.36 -0.03 11.01
CA ARG A 192 13.15 1.41 11.05
C ARG A 192 14.13 2.13 10.13
N THR A 193 13.62 3.16 9.47
CA THR A 193 14.44 4.15 8.77
C THR A 193 14.34 5.50 9.48
N THR A 194 15.39 6.30 9.38
CA THR A 194 15.45 7.71 9.82
C THR A 194 15.88 8.63 8.68
N ASN A 195 16.00 8.09 7.45
CA ASN A 195 16.47 8.77 6.26
C ASN A 195 15.60 8.44 5.04
N LYS A 196 14.26 8.50 5.20
CA LYS A 196 13.29 8.37 4.09
C LYS A 196 13.42 7.04 3.32
N GLY A 197 13.80 5.97 4.02
CA GLY A 197 13.94 4.63 3.46
C GLY A 197 15.24 4.37 2.70
N GLU A 198 16.21 5.28 2.75
CA GLU A 198 17.54 5.05 2.14
C GLU A 198 18.30 3.93 2.85
N ASN A 199 18.16 3.81 4.18
CA ASN A 199 18.70 2.71 4.96
C ASN A 199 17.68 2.25 6.02
N TRP A 200 17.81 0.98 6.43
CA TRP A 200 16.94 0.34 7.42
C TRP A 200 17.77 -0.36 8.48
N THR A 201 17.33 -0.25 9.73
CA THR A 201 17.95 -0.92 10.87
C THR A 201 16.91 -1.76 11.59
N VAL A 202 17.28 -2.98 11.97
CA VAL A 202 16.42 -3.84 12.79
C VAL A 202 16.16 -3.18 14.15
N VAL A 203 14.92 -3.22 14.59
CA VAL A 203 14.50 -2.79 15.93
C VAL A 203 14.03 -4.02 16.69
N ASN A 204 14.50 -4.18 17.93
CA ASN A 204 13.99 -5.23 18.80
C ASN A 204 12.50 -4.96 19.07
N SER A 205 11.63 -5.85 18.58
CA SER A 205 10.18 -5.75 18.73
C SER A 205 9.68 -6.24 20.09
N GLY A 206 10.52 -6.96 20.84
CA GLY A 206 10.12 -7.63 22.07
C GLY A 206 9.15 -8.80 21.86
N VAL A 207 8.89 -9.19 20.61
CA VAL A 207 7.94 -10.22 20.22
C VAL A 207 8.62 -11.16 19.21
N THR A 208 8.72 -12.43 19.56
CA THR A 208 9.15 -13.49 18.64
C THR A 208 7.92 -14.37 18.37
N ASN A 209 7.47 -14.43 17.12
CA ASN A 209 6.45 -15.38 16.67
C ASN A 209 7.09 -16.56 15.95
#